data_AF-A0A4U8S073-F1
#
_entry.id   AF-A0A4U8S073-F1
#
_cell.length_a   1.000
_cell.length_b   1.000
_cell.length_c   1.000
_cell.angle_alpha   90.00
_cell.angle_beta   90.00
_cell.angle_gamma   90.00
#
_symmetry.space_group_name_H-M   'P 1'
#
loop_
_entity.id
_entity.type
_entity.pdbx_description
1 polymer ?
#
loop_
_entity_poly.entity_id
_entity_poly.type
_entity_poly.pdbx_seq_one_letter_code
_entity_poly.pdbx_strand_id
1 'polypeptide(L)'
;MYGRNRNGGARKHAARDLYTDFFERNIKNPKSNIEIVAIADGEVLDKRDFYLDTKQVTILHETSKYGKFIVRYGELDSSRILVNIGDKVKQGQVIGYAGLMLKNGIHPSIVPHKQVMMLHFELYKDGSKIDVKKGGKDILSIAGNIFERRNDIADPLEILQEGYKNTF
;
A
#
# COMPACT_ATOMS: atom_id res chain seq x y z
N MET A 1 -7.60 9.06 -1.61
CA MET A 1 -8.52 8.88 -2.78
C MET A 1 -7.72 8.95 -4.06
N TYR A 2 -7.90 8.00 -4.98
CA TYR A 2 -7.20 7.98 -6.28
C TYR A 2 -7.53 9.23 -7.11
N GLY A 3 -6.55 9.77 -7.84
CA GLY A 3 -6.73 10.94 -8.70
C GLY A 3 -6.92 12.28 -7.97
N ARG A 4 -6.86 12.31 -6.63
CA ARG A 4 -6.91 13.57 -5.87
C ARG A 4 -5.70 14.44 -6.18
N ASN A 5 -5.91 15.74 -6.35
CA ASN A 5 -4.83 16.70 -6.55
C ASN A 5 -3.84 16.69 -5.38
N ARG A 6 -2.55 16.69 -5.71
CA ARG A 6 -1.42 16.93 -4.82
C ARG A 6 -0.59 18.06 -5.41
N ASN A 7 0.16 18.76 -4.56
CA ASN A 7 1.07 19.84 -4.96
C ASN A 7 0.39 20.88 -5.87
N GLY A 8 -0.75 21.44 -5.45
CA GLY A 8 -1.51 22.41 -6.24
C GLY A 8 -2.12 21.86 -7.55
N GLY A 9 -2.14 20.53 -7.76
CA GLY A 9 -2.63 19.90 -8.98
C GLY A 9 -1.55 19.41 -9.94
N ALA A 10 -0.28 19.74 -9.67
CA ALA A 10 0.86 19.22 -10.45
C ALA A 10 1.04 17.71 -10.35
N ARG A 11 0.49 17.08 -9.29
CA ARG A 11 0.48 15.63 -9.11
C ARG A 11 -0.91 15.11 -8.75
N LYS A 12 -1.12 13.82 -8.96
CA LYS A 12 -2.32 13.06 -8.65
C LYS A 12 -1.99 11.93 -7.69
N HIS A 13 -2.89 11.67 -6.76
CA HIS A 13 -2.75 10.59 -5.80
C HIS A 13 -2.93 9.23 -6.49
N ALA A 14 -1.95 8.35 -6.36
CA ALA A 14 -1.85 7.10 -7.12
C ALA A 14 -2.43 5.87 -6.40
N ALA A 15 -3.13 6.08 -5.29
CA ALA A 15 -3.63 5.00 -4.44
C ALA A 15 -5.02 5.29 -3.87
N ARG A 16 -5.59 4.30 -3.19
CA ARG A 16 -6.61 4.55 -2.17
C ARG A 16 -6.01 4.39 -0.79
N ASP A 17 -6.29 5.37 0.06
CA ASP A 17 -5.91 5.36 1.47
C ASP A 17 -7.10 4.83 2.25
N LEU A 18 -6.93 3.71 2.94
CA LEU A 18 -7.93 3.10 3.79
C LEU A 18 -7.53 3.35 5.23
N TYR A 19 -8.21 4.29 5.90
CA TYR A 19 -7.93 4.61 7.30
C TYR A 19 -8.33 3.46 8.20
N THR A 20 -7.44 3.10 9.14
CA THR A 20 -7.62 1.95 10.03
C THR A 20 -7.91 2.39 11.46
N ASP A 21 -7.08 3.28 12.00
CA ASP A 21 -7.12 3.69 13.40
C ASP A 21 -7.06 5.21 13.52
N PHE A 22 -7.79 5.73 14.50
CA PHE A 22 -7.82 7.15 14.85
C PHE A 22 -7.49 7.30 16.33
N PHE A 23 -6.40 8.01 16.61
CA PHE A 23 -5.96 8.33 17.95
C PHE A 23 -6.01 9.83 18.18
N GLU A 24 -6.11 10.23 19.45
CA GLU A 24 -5.80 11.60 19.83
C GLU A 24 -4.36 11.98 19.42
N ARG A 25 -4.15 13.27 19.19
CA ARG A 25 -2.82 13.74 18.79
C ARG A 25 -1.80 13.53 19.91
N ASN A 26 -0.57 13.21 19.54
CA ASN A 26 0.58 13.00 20.44
C ASN A 26 0.50 11.80 21.41
N ILE A 27 -0.40 10.84 21.20
CA ILE A 27 -0.22 9.49 21.74
C ILE A 27 1.15 8.96 21.30
N LYS A 28 1.96 8.52 22.27
CA LYS A 28 3.31 8.01 22.02
C LYS A 28 3.24 6.59 21.48
N ASN A 29 3.83 6.36 20.31
CA ASN A 29 4.03 5.05 19.69
C ASN A 29 2.79 4.12 19.74
N PRO A 30 1.57 4.59 19.38
CA PRO A 30 0.43 3.69 19.26
C PRO A 30 0.74 2.58 18.26
N LYS A 31 0.15 1.40 18.45
CA LYS A 31 0.20 0.28 17.52
C LYS A 31 -1.22 -0.06 17.08
N SER A 32 -1.40 -0.27 15.78
CA SER A 32 -2.65 -0.78 15.23
C SER A 32 -2.75 -2.29 15.44
N ASN A 33 -3.93 -2.81 15.77
CA ASN A 33 -4.23 -4.24 15.69
C ASN A 33 -4.98 -4.61 14.39
N ILE A 34 -5.06 -3.68 13.44
CA ILE A 34 -5.70 -3.92 12.16
C ILE A 34 -4.74 -4.68 11.25
N GLU A 35 -5.16 -5.91 10.94
CA GLU A 35 -4.48 -6.82 10.03
C GLU A 35 -4.61 -6.32 8.60
N ILE A 36 -3.49 -6.32 7.89
CA ILE A 36 -3.44 -6.13 6.44
C ILE A 36 -3.32 -7.50 5.82
N VAL A 37 -4.27 -7.84 4.95
CA VAL A 37 -4.36 -9.15 4.31
C VAL A 37 -4.09 -9.06 2.81
N ALA A 38 -3.58 -10.15 2.23
CA ALA A 38 -3.46 -10.30 0.79
C ALA A 38 -4.87 -10.33 0.13
N ILE A 39 -5.09 -9.48 -0.86
CA ILE A 39 -6.39 -9.33 -1.54
C ILE A 39 -6.77 -10.56 -2.37
N ALA A 40 -5.78 -11.34 -2.79
CA ALA A 40 -5.90 -12.55 -3.59
C ALA A 40 -4.67 -13.45 -3.37
N ASP A 41 -4.69 -14.66 -3.92
CA ASP A 41 -3.50 -15.50 -4.01
C ASP A 41 -2.38 -14.78 -4.78
N GLY A 42 -1.12 -15.05 -4.43
CA GLY A 42 0.00 -14.37 -5.09
C GLY A 42 1.39 -14.77 -4.60
N GLU A 43 2.37 -14.01 -5.07
CA GLU A 43 3.79 -14.12 -4.69
C GLU A 43 4.36 -12.75 -4.34
N VAL A 44 5.05 -12.67 -3.20
CA VAL A 44 5.67 -11.43 -2.74
C VAL A 44 6.89 -11.10 -3.62
N LEU A 45 6.79 -10.00 -4.38
CA LEU A 45 7.86 -9.51 -5.23
C LEU A 45 8.85 -8.62 -4.47
N ASP A 46 8.39 -7.92 -3.43
CA ASP A 46 9.20 -6.94 -2.73
C ASP A 46 8.73 -6.66 -1.31
N LYS A 47 9.69 -6.30 -0.45
CA LYS A 47 9.52 -5.74 0.89
C LYS A 47 10.65 -4.74 1.13
N ARG A 48 10.31 -3.49 1.48
CA ARG A 48 11.31 -2.45 1.82
C ARG A 48 10.71 -1.26 2.57
N ASP A 49 11.58 -0.36 2.99
CA ASP A 49 11.22 0.92 3.58
C ASP A 49 10.35 1.77 2.64
N PHE A 50 9.42 2.49 3.24
CA PHE A 50 8.43 3.31 2.57
C PHE A 50 8.27 4.66 3.26
N TYR A 51 7.19 5.38 2.95
CA TYR A 51 6.97 6.74 3.40
C TYR A 51 6.91 6.85 4.92
N LEU A 52 7.69 7.78 5.49
CA LEU A 52 7.61 8.18 6.90
C LEU A 52 7.72 7.00 7.90
N ASP A 53 8.87 6.33 7.92
CA ASP A 53 9.21 5.24 8.86
C ASP A 53 8.31 4.00 8.80
N THR A 54 7.53 3.85 7.73
CA THR A 54 6.75 2.65 7.43
C THR A 54 7.46 1.76 6.41
N LYS A 55 6.87 0.60 6.12
CA LYS A 55 7.31 -0.30 5.05
C LYS A 55 6.19 -0.59 4.06
N GLN A 56 6.58 -1.13 2.92
CA GLN A 56 5.65 -1.66 1.93
C GLN A 56 5.94 -3.14 1.65
N VAL A 57 4.89 -3.84 1.26
CA VAL A 57 4.95 -5.17 0.64
C VAL A 57 4.32 -5.07 -0.75
N THR A 58 5.00 -5.58 -1.77
CA THR A 58 4.48 -5.62 -3.15
C THR A 58 4.30 -7.07 -3.56
N ILE A 59 3.12 -7.42 -4.07
CA ILE A 59 2.72 -8.79 -4.38
C ILE A 59 2.21 -8.84 -5.82
N LEU A 60 2.68 -9.84 -6.58
CA LEU A 60 2.06 -10.28 -7.82
C LEU A 60 0.86 -11.15 -7.48
N HIS A 61 -0.32 -10.74 -7.89
CA HIS A 61 -1.54 -11.51 -7.74
C HIS A 61 -2.01 -12.02 -9.10
N GLU A 62 -2.77 -13.09 -9.07
CA GLU A 62 -3.45 -13.63 -10.25
C GLU A 62 -4.84 -14.11 -9.86
N THR A 63 -5.86 -13.65 -10.59
CA THR A 63 -7.23 -14.17 -10.46
C THR A 63 -7.79 -14.48 -11.85
N SER A 64 -8.81 -15.34 -11.90
CA SER A 64 -9.51 -15.66 -13.15
C SER A 64 -10.18 -14.43 -13.78
N LYS A 65 -10.64 -13.48 -12.97
CA LYS A 65 -11.34 -12.28 -13.41
C LYS A 65 -10.40 -11.16 -13.86
N TYR A 66 -9.32 -10.91 -13.12
CA TYR A 66 -8.43 -9.77 -13.35
C TYR A 66 -7.11 -10.14 -14.04
N GLY A 67 -6.85 -11.43 -14.25
CA GLY A 67 -5.56 -11.91 -14.72
C GLY A 67 -4.44 -11.58 -13.73
N LYS A 68 -3.23 -11.34 -14.24
CA LYS A 68 -2.07 -10.95 -13.42
C LYS A 68 -2.05 -9.45 -13.19
N PHE A 69 -1.94 -9.05 -11.93
CA PHE A 69 -1.80 -7.66 -11.51
C PHE A 69 -0.86 -7.55 -10.30
N ILE A 70 -0.30 -6.37 -10.08
CA ILE A 70 0.59 -6.11 -8.94
C ILE A 70 -0.11 -5.17 -7.98
N VAL A 71 -0.06 -5.49 -6.69
CA VAL A 71 -0.52 -4.61 -5.62
C VAL A 71 0.67 -4.25 -4.74
N ARG A 72 0.80 -2.96 -4.44
CA ARG A 72 1.64 -2.49 -3.34
C ARG A 72 0.76 -2.11 -2.16
N TYR A 73 1.02 -2.78 -1.05
CA TYR A 73 0.48 -2.52 0.27
C TYR A 73 1.49 -1.63 1.00
N GLY A 74 1.22 -0.33 1.06
CA GLY A 74 2.05 0.66 1.74
C GLY A 74 1.62 0.93 3.18
N GLU A 75 2.49 1.62 3.93
CA GLU A 75 2.21 2.15 5.25
C GLU A 75 2.04 1.04 6.30
N LEU A 76 2.75 -0.08 6.12
CA LEU A 76 2.79 -1.19 7.07
C LEU A 76 3.75 -0.88 8.23
N ASP A 77 3.46 -1.44 9.39
CA ASP A 77 4.33 -1.40 10.57
C ASP A 77 5.66 -2.13 10.28
N SER A 78 6.75 -1.37 10.35
CA SER A 78 8.10 -1.80 10.03
C SER A 78 8.60 -3.02 10.82
N SER A 79 8.02 -3.25 12.00
CA SER A 79 8.36 -4.35 12.92
C SER A 79 7.40 -5.55 12.85
N ARG A 80 6.29 -5.44 12.12
CA ARG A 80 5.21 -6.46 12.09
C ARG A 80 4.77 -6.81 10.67
N ILE A 81 5.73 -7.02 9.77
CA ILE A 81 5.49 -7.64 8.47
C ILE A 81 5.74 -9.13 8.61
N LEU A 82 4.80 -9.95 8.14
CA LEU A 82 4.78 -11.39 8.36
C LEU A 82 5.27 -12.21 7.16
N VAL A 83 5.57 -11.56 6.04
CA VAL A 83 6.00 -12.21 4.79
C VAL A 83 7.38 -11.73 4.32
N ASN A 84 8.03 -12.55 3.50
CA ASN A 84 9.32 -12.31 2.87
C ASN A 84 9.20 -12.35 1.34
N ILE A 85 10.20 -11.80 0.67
CA ILE A 85 10.29 -11.84 -0.80
C ILE A 85 10.37 -13.30 -1.25
N GLY A 86 9.55 -13.67 -2.24
CA GLY A 86 9.41 -15.03 -2.75
C GLY A 86 8.33 -15.87 -2.06
N ASP A 87 7.78 -15.42 -0.93
CA ASP A 87 6.71 -16.15 -0.26
C ASP A 87 5.45 -16.20 -1.14
N LYS A 88 4.81 -17.37 -1.17
CA LYS A 88 3.46 -17.52 -1.72
C LYS A 88 2.44 -17.13 -0.64
N VAL A 89 1.44 -16.34 -1.02
CA VAL A 89 0.36 -15.92 -0.12
C VAL A 89 -0.98 -16.42 -0.63
N LYS A 90 -1.91 -16.63 0.30
CA LYS A 90 -3.32 -16.92 0.00
C LYS A 90 -4.20 -15.69 0.21
N GLN A 91 -5.30 -15.60 -0.52
CA GLN A 91 -6.33 -14.61 -0.26
C GLN A 91 -6.72 -14.63 1.24
N GLY A 92 -6.77 -13.44 1.86
CA GLY A 92 -7.08 -13.29 3.28
C GLY A 92 -5.92 -13.59 4.24
N GLN A 93 -4.77 -14.07 3.75
CA GLN A 93 -3.60 -14.27 4.59
C GLN A 93 -3.08 -12.92 5.11
N VAL A 94 -2.84 -12.83 6.41
CA VAL A 94 -2.24 -11.65 7.05
C VAL A 94 -0.79 -11.49 6.56
N ILE A 95 -0.50 -10.34 5.97
CA ILE A 95 0.83 -9.96 5.47
C ILE A 95 1.54 -8.98 6.40
N GLY A 96 0.79 -8.30 7.27
CA GLY A 96 1.32 -7.39 8.28
C GLY A 96 0.22 -6.59 8.96
N TYR A 97 0.60 -5.48 9.58
CA TYR A 97 -0.32 -4.60 10.30
C TYR A 97 -0.15 -3.15 9.84
N ALA A 98 -1.18 -2.33 10.01
CA ALA A 98 -1.09 -0.91 9.71
C ALA A 98 -0.02 -0.23 10.58
N GLY A 99 0.78 0.63 9.94
CA GLY A 99 1.91 1.33 10.53
C GLY A 99 1.61 2.78 10.88
N LEU A 100 2.32 3.28 11.88
CA LEU A 100 2.31 4.70 12.22
C LEU A 100 3.32 5.45 11.34
N MET A 101 2.85 6.37 10.51
CA MET A 101 3.74 7.25 9.75
C MET A 101 4.38 8.30 10.67
N LEU A 102 5.70 8.39 10.65
CA LEU A 102 6.47 9.36 11.44
C LEU A 102 7.48 10.09 10.55
N LYS A 103 7.55 11.41 10.72
CA LYS A 103 8.62 12.24 10.17
C LYS A 103 9.49 12.72 11.33
N ASN A 104 10.70 12.20 11.45
CA ASN A 104 11.61 12.50 12.56
C ASN A 104 10.92 12.27 13.93
N GLY A 105 10.19 11.15 14.06
CA GLY A 105 9.44 10.80 15.27
C GLY A 105 8.12 11.57 15.48
N ILE A 106 7.70 12.43 14.54
CA ILE A 106 6.47 13.22 14.64
C ILE A 106 5.47 12.78 13.58
N HIS A 107 4.24 12.46 13.99
CA HIS A 107 3.16 12.10 13.06
C HIS A 107 2.73 13.33 12.22
N PRO A 108 2.67 13.22 10.88
CA PRO A 108 2.27 14.32 10.01
C PRO A 108 0.79 14.67 10.20
N SER A 109 0.44 15.95 10.04
CA SER A 109 -0.96 16.40 10.15
C SER A 109 -1.80 15.99 8.93
N ILE A 110 -2.23 14.73 8.91
CA ILE A 110 -3.06 14.15 7.84
C ILE A 110 -4.55 14.46 8.08
N VAL A 111 -5.02 14.17 9.30
CA VAL A 111 -6.36 14.52 9.78
C VAL A 111 -6.21 15.56 10.89
N PRO A 112 -6.94 16.68 10.85
CA PRO A 112 -6.86 17.71 11.89
C PRO A 112 -7.02 17.11 13.29
N HIS A 113 -6.10 17.45 14.19
CA HIS A 113 -6.11 17.05 15.60
C HIS A 113 -6.07 15.54 15.89
N LYS A 114 -5.80 14.68 14.89
CA LYS A 114 -5.73 13.23 15.07
C LYS A 114 -4.41 12.68 14.57
N GLN A 115 -3.97 11.57 15.19
CA GLN A 115 -3.00 10.67 14.60
C GLN A 115 -3.75 9.52 13.96
N VAL A 116 -3.34 9.14 12.76
CA VAL A 116 -4.04 8.16 11.95
C VAL A 116 -3.08 7.16 11.36
N MET A 117 -3.52 5.92 11.30
CA MET A 117 -2.88 4.87 10.51
C MET A 117 -3.76 4.55 9.31
N MET A 118 -3.14 4.09 8.23
CA MET A 118 -3.84 3.75 6.99
C MET A 118 -3.10 2.66 6.24
N LEU A 119 -3.82 1.96 5.38
CA LEU A 119 -3.24 1.22 4.26
C LEU A 119 -3.23 2.12 3.02
N HIS A 120 -2.07 2.33 2.42
CA HIS A 120 -1.97 2.93 1.09
C HIS A 120 -1.94 1.83 0.04
N PHE A 121 -3.02 1.69 -0.71
CA PHE A 121 -3.20 0.60 -1.66
C PHE A 121 -3.01 1.09 -3.08
N GLU A 122 -1.93 0.65 -3.74
CA GLU A 122 -1.66 0.93 -5.16
C GLU A 122 -1.92 -0.32 -6.01
N LEU A 123 -2.60 -0.15 -7.15
CA LEU A 123 -2.91 -1.23 -8.10
C LEU A 123 -2.23 -0.95 -9.44
N TYR A 124 -1.49 -1.92 -9.96
CA TYR A 124 -0.85 -1.91 -11.27
C TYR A 124 -1.43 -3.03 -12.13
N LYS A 125 -2.09 -2.68 -13.23
CA LYS A 125 -2.86 -3.65 -14.04
C LYS A 125 -1.99 -4.59 -14.88
N ASP A 126 -0.74 -4.23 -15.16
CA ASP A 126 0.16 -5.06 -15.95
C ASP A 126 1.05 -5.92 -15.04
N GLY A 127 0.50 -7.05 -14.58
CA GLY A 127 1.24 -8.03 -13.78
C GLY A 127 2.22 -8.89 -14.58
N SER A 128 2.30 -8.74 -15.91
CA SER A 128 3.32 -9.43 -16.71
C SER A 128 4.72 -8.86 -16.47
N LYS A 129 4.80 -7.60 -16.05
CA LYS A 129 6.04 -6.90 -15.68
C LYS A 129 6.34 -7.09 -14.21
N ILE A 130 6.86 -8.28 -13.88
CA ILE A 130 7.17 -8.70 -12.50
C ILE A 130 8.35 -7.93 -11.89
N ASP A 131 9.19 -7.32 -12.73
CA ASP A 131 10.26 -6.46 -12.23
C ASP A 131 9.64 -5.23 -11.55
N VAL A 132 9.77 -5.19 -10.23
CA VAL A 132 9.43 -4.04 -9.38
C VAL A 132 10.69 -3.33 -8.86
N LYS A 133 11.86 -3.89 -9.19
CA LYS A 133 13.18 -3.31 -8.97
C LYS A 133 14.05 -3.40 -10.22
N LYS A 134 14.86 -2.36 -10.45
CA LYS A 134 15.96 -2.42 -11.42
C LYS A 134 17.19 -1.72 -10.85
N GLY A 135 18.30 -2.46 -10.69
CA GLY A 135 19.52 -1.94 -10.08
C GLY A 135 19.29 -1.39 -8.65
N GLY A 136 18.46 -2.07 -7.86
CA GLY A 136 18.06 -1.64 -6.52
C GLY A 136 17.02 -0.52 -6.45
N LYS A 137 16.76 0.18 -7.56
CA LYS A 137 15.75 1.26 -7.61
C LYS A 137 14.35 0.69 -7.72
N ASP A 138 13.41 1.32 -7.02
CA ASP A 138 11.97 1.08 -7.19
C ASP A 138 11.54 1.59 -8.57
N ILE A 139 11.04 0.69 -9.42
CA ILE A 139 10.55 1.04 -10.77
C ILE A 139 9.02 1.13 -10.87
N LEU A 140 8.32 0.91 -9.76
CA LEU A 140 6.90 1.25 -9.67
C LEU A 140 6.70 2.74 -9.34
N SER A 141 7.69 3.39 -8.73
CA SER A 141 7.71 4.85 -8.47
C SER A 141 8.58 5.56 -9.50
N ILE A 142 7.96 6.13 -10.55
CA ILE A 142 8.66 6.74 -11.69
C ILE A 142 8.37 8.23 -11.73
N ALA A 143 9.40 9.09 -11.66
CA ALA A 143 9.23 10.53 -11.80
C ALA A 143 8.86 10.91 -13.25
N GLY A 144 8.11 12.02 -13.41
CA GLY A 144 7.86 12.63 -14.71
C GLY A 144 6.46 12.42 -15.29
N ASN A 145 5.58 11.64 -14.64
CA ASN A 145 4.15 11.63 -14.96
C ASN A 145 3.31 12.12 -13.77
N ILE A 146 2.02 12.36 -14.03
CA ILE A 146 1.10 12.97 -13.06
C ILE A 146 0.93 12.16 -11.77
N PHE A 147 1.11 10.84 -11.79
CA PHE A 147 0.98 9.97 -10.62
C PHE A 147 2.33 9.70 -9.94
N GLU A 148 3.43 10.01 -10.61
CA GLU A 148 4.78 9.55 -10.27
C GLU A 148 4.87 8.04 -10.03
N ARG A 149 4.16 7.27 -10.86
CA ARG A 149 4.09 5.80 -10.81
C ARG A 149 4.30 5.19 -12.17
N ARG A 150 4.51 3.87 -12.23
CA ARG A 150 4.45 3.12 -13.49
C ARG A 150 3.13 3.40 -14.22
N ASN A 151 3.18 3.49 -15.55
CA ASN A 151 2.06 4.01 -16.36
C ASN A 151 0.80 3.14 -16.33
N ASP A 152 0.88 1.90 -15.84
CA ASP A 152 -0.24 0.97 -15.67
C ASP A 152 -0.91 1.07 -14.29
N ILE A 153 -0.54 2.07 -13.48
CA ILE A 153 -1.26 2.43 -12.25
C ILE A 153 -2.75 2.64 -12.56
N ALA A 154 -3.61 2.12 -11.71
CA ALA A 154 -5.06 2.19 -11.87
C ALA A 154 -5.75 2.45 -10.53
N ASP A 155 -7.02 2.86 -10.63
CA ASP A 155 -7.87 3.02 -9.45
C ASP A 155 -8.20 1.63 -8.83
N PRO A 156 -7.79 1.36 -7.58
CA PRO A 156 -8.08 0.09 -6.90
C PRO A 156 -9.54 -0.11 -6.47
N LEU A 157 -10.46 0.82 -6.72
CA LEU A 157 -11.82 0.76 -6.16
C LEU A 157 -12.53 -0.57 -6.42
N GLU A 158 -12.49 -1.05 -7.65
CA GLU A 158 -13.24 -2.24 -8.06
C GLU A 158 -12.77 -3.50 -7.31
N ILE A 159 -11.45 -3.71 -7.25
CA ILE A 159 -10.88 -4.88 -6.56
C ILE A 159 -11.06 -4.80 -5.04
N LEU A 160 -11.01 -3.60 -4.46
CA LEU A 160 -11.30 -3.40 -3.03
C LEU A 160 -12.77 -3.69 -2.71
N GLN A 161 -13.69 -3.27 -3.56
CA GLN A 161 -15.12 -3.59 -3.41
C GLN A 161 -15.39 -5.09 -3.56
N GLU A 162 -14.71 -5.77 -4.47
CA GLU A 162 -14.80 -7.22 -4.61
C GLU A 162 -14.23 -7.96 -3.40
N GLY A 163 -13.04 -7.57 -2.93
CA GLY A 163 -12.45 -8.15 -1.73
C GLY A 163 -13.37 -8.01 -0.52
N TYR A 164 -14.03 -6.87 -0.36
CA TYR A 164 -15.02 -6.66 0.70
C TYR A 164 -16.22 -7.62 0.57
N LYS A 165 -16.80 -7.77 -0.62
CA LYS A 165 -17.95 -8.66 -0.87
C LYS A 165 -17.65 -10.15 -0.77
N ASN A 166 -16.39 -10.55 -0.99
CA ASN A 166 -15.98 -11.96 -0.90
C ASN A 166 -15.53 -12.35 0.52
N THR A 167 -15.54 -11.40 1.46
CA THR A 167 -15.14 -11.61 2.86
C THR A 167 -16.32 -11.57 3.84
N PHE A 168 -17.47 -10.99 3.44
CA PHE A 168 -18.71 -10.84 4.22
C PHE A 168 -19.95 -11.12 3.36
#